data_AF-A0A3C0ED15-F1
#
_entry.id   AF-A0A3C0ED15-F1
#
_cell.length_a   1.000
_cell.length_b   1.000
_cell.length_c   1.000
_cell.angle_alpha   90.00
_cell.angle_beta   90.00
_cell.angle_gamma   90.00
#
_symmetry.space_group_name_H-M   'P 1'
#
loop_
_entity.id
_entity.type
_entity.pdbx_description
1 polymer ?
#
loop_
_entity_poly.entity_id
_entity_poly.type
_entity_poly.pdbx_seq_one_letter_code
_entity_poly.pdbx_strand_id
1 'polypeptide(L)'
;FFTWLLCPPVLDQGLALMVTLADSLSIYNLGGCESNVLLDLYKRFMAAPSEDDSGIIPVPGWLAGYVLSEETESPVDPNHSVLDPCCGSGEFLARAVRTIKHGLLERGEDAFDTLLLILDQVQGMDTQPLAVTIARTSYLLALGDLVQDFHPPVLLPVYLSGTSTPPMREPNPELGNAEPVYEFRGNESGEVFHIPENVALSPVMLDWLFDRYPNYLKGAHLRTRGEDPEDAIQAVLVALFNYLAAPKPRTPIPEPLSSFATGVMIETAESLIRLYLNQPTTIWLHILKNAPAPVHLAQRRFDLVVSRFLRNA
;
A
#
# COMPACT_ATOMS: atom_id res chain seq x y z
N PHE A 1 -9.41 -5.06 0.75
CA PHE A 1 -10.32 -5.22 -0.41
C PHE A 1 -10.91 -6.64 -0.52
N PHE A 2 -10.14 -7.73 -0.46
CA PHE A 2 -10.67 -9.09 -0.68
C PHE A 2 -10.78 -9.97 0.58
N THR A 3 -10.91 -9.36 1.76
CA THR A 3 -10.92 -10.09 3.06
C THR A 3 -12.29 -10.66 3.44
N TRP A 4 -13.32 -10.50 2.60
CA TRP A 4 -14.68 -10.96 2.89
C TRP A 4 -14.78 -12.49 3.05
N LEU A 5 -13.92 -13.25 2.37
CA LEU A 5 -13.80 -14.71 2.53
C LEU A 5 -13.36 -15.13 3.94
N LEU A 6 -12.75 -14.20 4.70
CA LEU A 6 -12.30 -14.41 6.08
C LEU A 6 -13.30 -13.86 7.10
N CYS A 7 -14.49 -13.46 6.66
CA CYS A 7 -15.52 -12.90 7.52
C CYS A 7 -16.68 -13.91 7.71
N PRO A 8 -17.24 -14.01 8.94
CA PRO A 8 -18.53 -14.68 9.12
C PRO A 8 -19.61 -14.05 8.22
N PRO A 9 -20.60 -14.84 7.73
CA PRO A 9 -20.83 -16.25 8.03
C PRO A 9 -20.06 -17.23 7.11
N VAL A 10 -19.29 -16.74 6.13
CA VAL A 10 -18.68 -17.57 5.08
C VAL A 10 -17.26 -18.05 5.39
N LEU A 11 -16.78 -17.84 6.61
CA LEU A 11 -15.39 -18.09 7.00
C LEU A 11 -14.95 -19.53 6.70
N ASP A 12 -15.77 -20.52 7.08
CA ASP A 12 -15.40 -21.93 6.89
C ASP A 12 -15.34 -22.32 5.41
N GLN A 13 -16.31 -21.86 4.60
CA GLN A 13 -16.30 -22.10 3.15
C GLN A 13 -15.13 -21.36 2.47
N GLY A 14 -14.85 -20.13 2.92
CA GLY A 14 -13.75 -19.32 2.42
C GLY A 14 -12.40 -19.98 2.72
N LEU A 15 -12.19 -20.46 3.95
CA LEU A 15 -10.98 -21.20 4.31
C LEU A 15 -10.82 -22.49 3.49
N ALA A 16 -11.89 -23.28 3.33
CA ALA A 16 -11.86 -24.49 2.52
C ALA A 16 -11.50 -24.20 1.05
N LEU A 17 -12.06 -23.13 0.47
CA LEU A 17 -11.71 -22.68 -0.88
C LEU A 17 -10.24 -22.28 -0.97
N MET A 18 -9.73 -21.51 0.00
CA MET A 18 -8.33 -21.06 0.01
C MET A 18 -7.34 -22.22 0.12
N VAL A 19 -7.63 -23.22 0.98
CA VAL A 19 -6.83 -24.44 1.08
C VAL A 19 -6.84 -25.20 -0.26
N THR A 20 -8.02 -25.39 -0.86
CA THR A 20 -8.14 -26.07 -2.16
C THR A 20 -7.35 -25.37 -3.26
N LEU A 21 -7.37 -24.03 -3.30
CA LEU A 21 -6.59 -23.24 -4.23
C LEU A 21 -5.09 -23.36 -3.96
N ALA A 22 -4.68 -23.30 -2.70
CA ALA A 22 -3.28 -23.46 -2.30
C ALA A 22 -2.73 -24.84 -2.69
N ASP A 23 -3.49 -25.91 -2.42
CA ASP A 23 -3.14 -27.28 -2.81
C ASP A 23 -3.01 -27.41 -4.34
N SER A 24 -3.96 -26.82 -5.08
CA SER A 24 -3.92 -26.81 -6.55
C SER A 24 -2.73 -26.04 -7.11
N LEU A 25 -2.26 -25.01 -6.40
CA LEU A 25 -1.09 -24.21 -6.81
C LEU A 25 0.24 -24.84 -6.37
N SER A 26 0.23 -25.69 -5.32
CA SER A 26 1.43 -26.29 -4.74
C SER A 26 2.20 -27.23 -5.68
N ILE A 27 1.55 -27.74 -6.72
CA ILE A 27 2.18 -28.59 -7.74
C ILE A 27 3.04 -27.81 -8.73
N TYR A 28 2.89 -26.48 -8.78
CA TYR A 28 3.64 -25.62 -9.71
C TYR A 28 4.89 -25.06 -9.04
N ASN A 29 6.01 -25.09 -9.77
CA ASN A 29 7.21 -24.37 -9.35
C ASN A 29 7.11 -22.90 -9.76
N LEU A 30 6.67 -22.06 -8.81
CA LEU A 30 6.58 -20.61 -9.00
C LEU A 30 7.92 -19.88 -8.82
N GLY A 31 8.95 -20.55 -8.28
CA GLY A 31 10.28 -19.94 -8.09
C GLY A 31 11.01 -19.63 -9.39
N GLY A 32 10.69 -20.36 -10.47
CA GLY A 32 11.20 -20.12 -11.82
C GLY A 32 10.24 -19.36 -12.74
N CYS A 33 9.17 -18.76 -12.21
CA CYS A 33 8.17 -18.10 -13.04
C CYS A 33 8.75 -16.92 -13.81
N GLU A 34 8.63 -16.96 -15.14
CA GLU A 34 8.85 -15.81 -16.00
C GLU A 34 7.86 -14.68 -15.67
N SER A 35 8.21 -13.50 -16.14
CA SER A 35 7.36 -12.32 -16.01
C SER A 35 6.00 -12.53 -16.73
N ASN A 36 4.90 -11.96 -16.21
CA ASN A 36 3.52 -12.07 -16.72
C ASN A 36 2.70 -13.35 -16.45
N VAL A 37 3.07 -14.23 -15.52
CA VAL A 37 2.21 -15.40 -15.20
C VAL A 37 0.79 -15.03 -14.78
N LEU A 38 0.63 -13.88 -14.13
CA LEU A 38 -0.68 -13.37 -13.70
C LEU A 38 -1.35 -12.46 -14.74
N LEU A 39 -0.71 -12.22 -15.88
CA LEU A 39 -1.22 -11.27 -16.86
C LEU A 39 -2.52 -11.75 -17.50
N ASP A 40 -2.57 -13.01 -17.90
CA ASP A 40 -3.78 -13.58 -18.52
C ASP A 40 -4.93 -13.66 -17.52
N LEU A 41 -4.62 -13.91 -16.25
CA LEU A 41 -5.61 -13.83 -15.17
C LEU A 41 -6.14 -12.40 -15.03
N TYR A 42 -5.24 -11.41 -14.99
CA TYR A 42 -5.60 -10.00 -14.89
C TYR A 42 -6.48 -9.56 -16.08
N LYS A 43 -6.10 -9.89 -17.31
CA LYS A 43 -6.87 -9.59 -18.53
C LYS A 43 -8.28 -10.17 -18.51
N ARG A 44 -8.49 -11.35 -17.91
CA ARG A 44 -9.83 -11.96 -17.79
C ARG A 44 -10.77 -11.20 -16.86
N PHE A 45 -10.23 -10.45 -15.91
CA PHE A 45 -11.00 -9.62 -14.99
C PHE A 45 -11.18 -8.18 -15.47
N MET A 46 -10.39 -7.77 -16.45
CA MET A 46 -10.59 -6.48 -17.11
C MET A 46 -11.82 -6.52 -18.01
N ALA A 47 -12.64 -5.48 -17.95
CA ALA A 47 -13.72 -5.29 -18.92
C ALA A 47 -13.13 -5.22 -20.34
N ALA A 48 -13.87 -5.71 -21.33
CA ALA A 48 -13.47 -5.53 -22.73
C ALA A 48 -13.28 -4.02 -23.00
N PRO A 49 -12.20 -3.61 -23.69
CA PRO A 49 -11.98 -2.20 -23.98
C PRO A 49 -13.19 -1.65 -24.74
N SER A 50 -13.85 -0.63 -24.19
CA SER A 50 -14.89 0.10 -24.93
C SER A 50 -14.23 1.15 -25.82
N GLU A 51 -14.89 1.58 -26.90
CA GLU A 51 -14.31 2.56 -27.84
C GLU A 51 -13.98 3.92 -27.19
N ASP A 52 -14.64 4.24 -26.07
CA ASP A 52 -14.42 5.46 -25.26
C ASP A 52 -13.55 5.23 -24.01
N ASP A 53 -13.28 3.98 -23.64
CA ASP A 53 -12.45 3.65 -22.48
C ASP A 53 -11.00 3.59 -22.96
N SER A 54 -10.18 4.51 -22.46
CA SER A 54 -8.73 4.52 -22.70
C SER A 54 -8.13 3.25 -22.10
N GLY A 55 -8.22 2.16 -22.85
CA GLY A 55 -7.97 0.81 -22.37
C GLY A 55 -6.62 0.74 -21.71
N ILE A 56 -6.61 0.27 -20.46
CA ILE A 56 -5.37 -0.08 -19.79
C ILE A 56 -4.75 -1.25 -20.57
N ILE A 57 -3.70 -0.94 -21.32
CA ILE A 57 -2.95 -1.96 -22.05
C ILE A 57 -1.88 -2.48 -21.09
N PRO A 58 -1.95 -3.77 -20.69
CA PRO A 58 -0.90 -4.34 -19.87
C PRO A 58 0.41 -4.35 -20.65
N VAL A 59 1.51 -4.10 -19.95
CA VAL A 59 2.86 -4.12 -20.54
C VAL A 59 3.26 -5.58 -20.80
N PRO A 60 3.59 -5.98 -22.04
CA PRO A 60 4.14 -7.30 -22.31
C PRO A 60 5.56 -7.43 -21.74
N GLY A 61 5.96 -8.62 -21.28
CA GLY A 61 7.27 -8.79 -20.64
C GLY A 61 8.47 -8.58 -21.54
N TRP A 62 8.35 -8.82 -22.85
CA TRP A 62 9.41 -8.46 -23.79
C TRP A 62 9.65 -6.94 -23.83
N LEU A 63 8.59 -6.13 -23.69
CA LEU A 63 8.68 -4.68 -23.70
C LEU A 63 9.30 -4.16 -22.40
N ALA A 64 8.86 -4.69 -21.26
CA ALA A 64 9.51 -4.37 -19.98
C ALA A 64 10.98 -4.82 -19.96
N GLY A 65 11.26 -5.99 -20.50
CA GLY A 65 12.61 -6.51 -20.68
C GLY A 65 13.48 -5.60 -21.53
N TYR A 66 12.95 -5.10 -22.66
CA TYR A 66 13.63 -4.17 -23.55
C TYR A 66 13.85 -2.81 -22.90
N VAL A 67 12.82 -2.18 -22.33
CA VAL A 67 12.91 -0.84 -21.72
C VAL A 67 13.91 -0.79 -20.56
N LEU A 68 14.07 -1.90 -19.83
CA LEU A 68 14.98 -1.99 -18.68
C LEU A 68 16.31 -2.68 -19.02
N SER A 69 16.59 -2.97 -20.29
CA SER A 69 17.83 -3.66 -20.70
C SER A 69 19.02 -2.71 -20.87
N GLU A 70 20.22 -3.31 -20.88
CA GLU A 70 21.50 -2.67 -21.26
C GLU A 70 21.53 -2.10 -22.69
N GLU A 71 20.56 -2.46 -23.53
CA GLU A 71 20.46 -1.97 -24.90
C GLU A 71 19.79 -0.59 -24.99
N THR A 72 19.33 -0.05 -23.87
CA THR A 72 18.71 1.28 -23.79
C THR A 72 19.69 2.33 -23.28
N GLU A 73 19.36 3.61 -23.46
CA GLU A 73 20.17 4.72 -22.93
C GLU A 73 20.22 4.76 -21.39
N SER A 74 19.39 3.98 -20.69
CA SER A 74 19.26 4.02 -19.24
C SER A 74 18.92 2.64 -18.65
N PRO A 75 19.88 1.70 -18.64
CA PRO A 75 19.66 0.39 -18.06
C PRO A 75 19.44 0.45 -16.54
N VAL A 76 18.72 -0.55 -16.02
CA VAL A 76 18.62 -0.75 -14.58
C VAL A 76 19.93 -1.32 -14.06
N ASP A 77 20.62 -0.55 -13.22
CA ASP A 77 21.75 -1.01 -12.42
C ASP A 77 21.23 -1.48 -11.05
N PRO A 78 21.90 -2.45 -10.38
CA PRO A 78 21.55 -2.88 -9.03
C PRO A 78 21.52 -1.77 -7.96
N ASN A 79 22.13 -0.61 -8.22
CA ASN A 79 22.07 0.55 -7.33
C ASN A 79 20.94 1.52 -7.69
N HIS A 80 20.27 1.36 -8.84
CA HIS A 80 19.22 2.26 -9.28
C HIS A 80 17.93 2.05 -8.49
N SER A 81 17.29 3.17 -8.16
CA SER A 81 15.92 3.25 -7.69
C SER A 81 14.95 3.42 -8.87
N VAL A 82 13.85 2.69 -8.84
CA VAL A 82 12.84 2.60 -9.90
C VAL A 82 11.46 2.93 -9.35
N LEU A 83 10.76 3.86 -9.99
CA LEU A 83 9.36 4.18 -9.73
C LEU A 83 8.48 3.80 -10.92
N ASP A 84 7.42 3.03 -10.67
CA ASP A 84 6.30 2.87 -11.61
C ASP A 84 5.00 3.50 -11.06
N PRO A 85 4.64 4.73 -11.48
CA PRO A 85 3.51 5.45 -10.91
C PRO A 85 2.15 4.95 -11.40
N CYS A 86 2.12 4.00 -12.35
CA CYS A 86 0.91 3.46 -12.96
C CYS A 86 1.09 1.97 -13.27
N CYS A 87 1.44 1.20 -12.24
CA CYS A 87 2.13 -0.08 -12.42
C CYS A 87 1.30 -1.22 -13.01
N GLY A 88 -0.03 -1.11 -13.04
CA GLY A 88 -0.89 -2.15 -13.59
C GLY A 88 -0.62 -3.51 -12.93
N SER A 89 -0.26 -4.51 -13.74
CA SER A 89 0.10 -5.86 -13.26
C SER A 89 1.49 -5.95 -12.60
N GLY A 90 2.25 -4.85 -12.54
CA GLY A 90 3.56 -4.77 -11.90
C GLY A 90 4.72 -5.28 -12.76
N GLU A 91 4.59 -5.26 -14.08
CA GLU A 91 5.56 -5.90 -14.98
C GLU A 91 6.93 -5.23 -14.95
N PHE A 92 6.98 -3.89 -15.01
CA PHE A 92 8.23 -3.14 -14.85
C PHE A 92 8.85 -3.37 -13.47
N LEU A 93 8.03 -3.35 -12.42
CA LEU A 93 8.49 -3.59 -11.05
C LEU A 93 9.11 -4.99 -10.91
N ALA A 94 8.42 -6.03 -11.37
CA ALA A 94 8.91 -7.40 -11.31
C ALA A 94 10.19 -7.60 -12.11
N ARG A 95 10.35 -6.90 -13.24
CA ARG A 95 11.60 -6.93 -14.02
C ARG A 95 12.72 -6.21 -13.28
N ALA A 96 12.49 -5.02 -12.74
CA ALA A 96 13.47 -4.26 -11.96
C ALA A 96 13.94 -5.04 -10.73
N VAL A 97 13.01 -5.64 -9.95
CA VAL A 97 13.32 -6.50 -8.81
C VAL A 97 14.26 -7.63 -9.21
N ARG A 98 13.98 -8.35 -10.31
CA ARG A 98 14.83 -9.46 -10.77
C ARG A 98 16.23 -8.98 -11.17
N THR A 99 16.32 -7.88 -11.90
CA THR A 99 17.62 -7.30 -12.33
C THR A 99 18.46 -6.88 -11.14
N ILE A 100 17.87 -6.13 -10.20
CA ILE A 100 18.56 -5.65 -9.00
C ILE A 100 18.95 -6.83 -8.11
N LYS A 101 18.03 -7.77 -7.84
CA LYS A 101 18.30 -9.00 -7.08
C LYS A 101 19.49 -9.75 -7.66
N HIS A 102 19.51 -10.00 -8.97
CA HIS A 102 20.58 -10.74 -9.60
C HIS A 102 21.93 -10.04 -9.41
N GLY A 103 22.00 -8.75 -9.72
CA GLY A 103 23.26 -8.02 -9.63
C GLY A 103 23.76 -7.77 -8.19
N LEU A 104 22.87 -7.65 -7.20
CA LEU A 104 23.29 -7.58 -5.78
C LEU A 104 23.85 -8.94 -5.30
N LEU A 105 23.17 -10.04 -5.62
CA LEU A 105 23.63 -11.38 -5.23
C LEU A 105 24.95 -11.77 -5.94
N GLU A 106 25.13 -11.39 -7.21
CA GLU A 106 26.41 -11.58 -7.93
C GLU A 106 27.58 -10.80 -7.31
N ARG A 107 27.29 -9.65 -6.69
CA ARG A 107 28.28 -8.87 -5.92
C ARG A 107 28.58 -9.47 -4.54
N GLY A 108 27.81 -10.47 -4.12
CA GLY A 108 27.97 -11.16 -2.83
C GLY A 108 27.25 -10.48 -1.67
N GLU A 109 26.25 -9.63 -1.93
CA GLU A 109 25.39 -9.06 -0.89
C GLU A 109 24.57 -10.15 -0.19
N ASP A 110 24.30 -9.97 1.11
CA ASP A 110 23.47 -10.89 1.88
C ASP A 110 22.01 -10.87 1.40
N ALA A 111 21.30 -11.99 1.55
CA ALA A 111 19.91 -12.12 1.12
C ALA A 111 18.97 -11.12 1.82
N PHE A 112 19.18 -10.88 3.12
CA PHE A 112 18.34 -9.95 3.87
C PHE A 112 18.62 -8.50 3.48
N ASP A 113 19.90 -8.13 3.33
CA ASP A 113 20.28 -6.79 2.85
C ASP A 113 19.77 -6.54 1.42
N THR A 114 19.87 -7.56 0.55
CA THR A 114 19.31 -7.53 -0.80
C THR A 114 17.80 -7.29 -0.79
N LEU A 115 17.06 -7.98 0.08
CA LEU A 115 15.62 -7.78 0.25
C LEU A 115 15.30 -6.33 0.64
N LEU A 116 15.98 -5.80 1.66
CA LEU A 116 15.74 -4.43 2.14
C LEU A 116 16.07 -3.38 1.07
N LEU A 117 17.18 -3.56 0.34
CA LEU A 117 17.57 -2.66 -0.76
C LEU A 117 16.52 -2.65 -1.87
N ILE A 118 16.03 -3.83 -2.29
CA ILE A 118 15.00 -3.91 -3.33
C ILE A 118 13.71 -3.20 -2.90
N LEU A 119 13.24 -3.43 -1.67
CA LEU A 119 12.03 -2.79 -1.14
C LEU A 119 12.16 -1.27 -1.03
N ASP A 120 13.38 -0.77 -0.84
CA ASP A 120 13.66 0.67 -0.82
C ASP A 120 13.76 1.28 -2.24
N GLN A 121 14.38 0.54 -3.17
CA GLN A 121 14.69 1.01 -4.51
C GLN A 121 13.51 0.90 -5.48
N VAL A 122 12.74 -0.18 -5.45
CA VAL A 122 11.73 -0.49 -6.47
C VAL A 122 10.34 -0.28 -5.90
N GLN A 123 9.67 0.80 -6.31
CA GLN A 123 8.38 1.21 -5.77
C GLN A 123 7.38 1.48 -6.88
N GLY A 124 6.09 1.34 -6.59
CA GLY A 124 5.06 1.69 -7.56
C GLY A 124 3.70 1.96 -6.95
N MET A 125 2.78 2.44 -7.78
CA MET A 125 1.40 2.64 -7.40
C MET A 125 0.45 2.42 -8.58
N ASP A 126 -0.81 2.13 -8.28
CA ASP A 126 -1.90 2.13 -9.26
C ASP A 126 -3.22 2.49 -8.55
N THR A 127 -4.18 3.03 -9.29
CA THR A 127 -5.50 3.41 -8.76
C THR A 127 -6.46 2.24 -8.65
N GLN A 128 -6.17 1.11 -9.31
CA GLN A 128 -7.06 -0.05 -9.33
C GLN A 128 -6.70 -1.09 -8.27
N PRO A 129 -7.61 -1.45 -7.34
CA PRO A 129 -7.33 -2.43 -6.29
C PRO A 129 -6.88 -3.79 -6.81
N LEU A 130 -7.45 -4.25 -7.94
CA LEU A 130 -7.06 -5.51 -8.56
C LEU A 130 -5.65 -5.42 -9.15
N ALA A 131 -5.32 -4.34 -9.85
CA ALA A 131 -3.99 -4.12 -10.43
C ALA A 131 -2.91 -4.14 -9.34
N VAL A 132 -3.10 -3.36 -8.26
CA VAL A 132 -2.19 -3.35 -7.10
C VAL A 132 -2.03 -4.73 -6.48
N THR A 133 -3.11 -5.51 -6.38
CA THR A 133 -3.04 -6.88 -5.85
C THR A 133 -2.20 -7.78 -6.75
N ILE A 134 -2.40 -7.73 -8.07
CA ILE A 134 -1.60 -8.49 -9.04
C ILE A 134 -0.14 -8.02 -9.05
N ALA A 135 0.12 -6.72 -8.99
CA ALA A 135 1.46 -6.16 -8.94
C ALA A 135 2.21 -6.59 -7.68
N ARG A 136 1.58 -6.58 -6.51
CA ARG A 136 2.18 -7.11 -5.26
C ARG A 136 2.52 -8.58 -5.38
N THR A 137 1.64 -9.39 -5.96
CA THR A 137 1.93 -10.82 -6.18
C THR A 137 3.07 -11.01 -7.17
N SER A 138 3.11 -10.28 -8.28
CA SER A 138 4.22 -10.32 -9.25
C SER A 138 5.55 -9.88 -8.63
N TYR A 139 5.52 -8.87 -7.76
CA TYR A 139 6.67 -8.40 -6.99
C TYR A 139 7.18 -9.50 -6.05
N LEU A 140 6.30 -10.15 -5.28
CA LEU A 140 6.66 -11.28 -4.41
C LEU A 140 7.26 -12.45 -5.18
N LEU A 141 6.68 -12.80 -6.33
CA LEU A 141 7.23 -13.83 -7.21
C LEU A 141 8.63 -13.45 -7.74
N ALA A 142 8.86 -12.16 -8.02
CA ALA A 142 10.17 -11.67 -8.43
C ALA A 142 11.21 -11.69 -7.29
N LEU A 143 10.79 -11.42 -6.04
CA LEU A 143 11.63 -11.58 -4.85
C LEU A 143 12.02 -13.05 -4.63
N GLY A 144 11.08 -13.98 -4.81
CA GLY A 144 11.31 -15.42 -4.71
C GLY A 144 11.88 -15.82 -3.35
N ASP A 145 13.02 -16.51 -3.35
CA ASP A 145 13.65 -17.05 -2.13
C ASP A 145 13.95 -16.00 -1.04
N LEU A 146 14.17 -14.74 -1.42
CA LEU A 146 14.42 -13.65 -0.46
C LEU A 146 13.30 -13.46 0.57
N VAL A 147 12.06 -13.80 0.19
CA VAL A 147 10.88 -13.74 1.08
C VAL A 147 10.41 -15.12 1.57
N GLN A 148 11.13 -16.18 1.24
CA GLN A 148 10.94 -17.52 1.80
C GLN A 148 11.84 -17.77 3.01
N ASP A 149 13.04 -17.20 2.97
CA ASP A 149 13.97 -17.22 4.10
C ASP A 149 13.43 -16.40 5.28
N PHE A 150 13.98 -16.62 6.48
CA PHE A 150 13.51 -15.91 7.67
C PHE A 150 13.80 -14.41 7.54
N HIS A 151 12.74 -13.60 7.57
CA HIS A 151 12.81 -12.15 7.62
C HIS A 151 11.71 -11.59 8.56
N PRO A 152 11.92 -10.43 9.19
CA PRO A 152 10.83 -9.70 9.85
C PRO A 152 9.73 -9.32 8.84
N PRO A 153 8.51 -9.00 9.29
CA PRO A 153 7.49 -8.45 8.41
C PRO A 153 8.01 -7.25 7.62
N VAL A 154 7.76 -7.24 6.31
CA VAL A 154 8.19 -6.19 5.38
C VAL A 154 7.00 -5.52 4.71
N LEU A 155 7.17 -4.25 4.34
CA LEU A 155 6.19 -3.51 3.55
C LEU A 155 6.51 -3.66 2.07
N LEU A 156 5.56 -4.21 1.31
CA LEU A 156 5.67 -4.24 -0.15
C LEU A 156 5.34 -2.85 -0.71
N PRO A 157 6.28 -2.19 -1.41
CA PRO A 157 6.17 -0.78 -1.81
C PRO A 157 5.34 -0.60 -3.09
N VAL A 158 4.16 -1.24 -3.14
CA VAL A 158 3.19 -1.11 -4.24
C VAL A 158 1.91 -0.57 -3.64
N TYR A 159 1.54 0.67 -3.95
CA TYR A 159 0.49 1.40 -3.24
C TYR A 159 -0.80 1.54 -4.05
N LEU A 160 -1.94 1.51 -3.36
CA LEU A 160 -3.24 1.88 -3.95
C LEU A 160 -3.44 3.38 -3.88
N SER A 161 -2.97 4.09 -4.89
CA SER A 161 -3.11 5.55 -4.98
C SER A 161 -3.03 6.03 -6.43
N GLY A 162 -3.53 7.24 -6.67
CA GLY A 162 -3.31 7.97 -7.93
C GLY A 162 -2.04 8.79 -7.87
N THR A 163 -1.66 9.45 -8.96
CA THR A 163 -0.42 10.26 -9.04
C THR A 163 -0.58 11.70 -8.55
N SER A 164 -1.82 12.14 -8.30
CA SER A 164 -2.12 13.49 -7.86
C SER A 164 -1.70 13.72 -6.41
N THR A 165 -0.91 14.76 -6.17
CA THR A 165 -0.57 15.19 -4.81
C THR A 165 -1.82 15.80 -4.14
N PRO A 166 -2.18 15.35 -2.93
CA PRO A 166 -3.28 15.95 -2.16
C PRO A 166 -2.95 17.39 -1.76
N PRO A 167 -3.95 18.28 -1.61
CA PRO A 167 -3.74 19.62 -1.09
C PRO A 167 -3.17 19.58 0.35
N MET A 168 -2.31 20.54 0.65
CA MET A 168 -1.66 20.69 1.96
C MET A 168 -2.05 22.02 2.59
N ARG A 169 -2.42 21.98 3.87
CA ARG A 169 -2.64 23.16 4.71
C ARG A 169 -1.35 23.49 5.46
N GLU A 170 -0.79 24.65 5.17
CA GLU A 170 0.41 25.17 5.82
C GLU A 170 0.20 25.49 7.31
N PRO A 171 1.25 25.38 8.15
CA PRO A 171 1.20 25.79 9.55
C PRO A 171 0.77 27.25 9.70
N ASN A 172 -0.13 27.50 10.64
CA ASN A 172 -0.53 28.84 11.04
C ASN A 172 -0.80 28.85 12.56
N PRO A 173 0.18 29.28 13.38
CA PRO A 173 0.05 29.34 14.84
C PRO A 173 -1.11 30.22 15.32
N GLU A 174 -1.48 31.27 14.57
CA GLU A 174 -2.60 32.15 14.93
C GLU A 174 -3.95 31.46 14.84
N LEU A 175 -4.05 30.40 14.02
CA LEU A 175 -5.22 29.55 13.87
C LEU A 175 -5.11 28.23 14.66
N GLY A 176 -4.09 28.10 15.52
CA GLY A 176 -3.82 26.86 16.26
C GLY A 176 -3.30 25.70 15.40
N ASN A 177 -2.89 25.95 14.15
CA ASN A 177 -2.32 24.95 13.26
C ASN A 177 -0.79 24.92 13.40
N ALA A 178 -0.25 23.99 14.18
CA ALA A 178 1.19 23.97 14.50
C ALA A 178 2.05 23.26 13.43
N GLU A 179 1.47 22.36 12.64
CA GLU A 179 2.19 21.49 11.71
C GLU A 179 1.45 21.39 10.36
N PRO A 180 2.14 21.05 9.24
CA PRO A 180 1.49 20.90 7.95
C PRO A 180 0.56 19.67 7.94
N VAL A 181 -0.58 19.79 7.27
CA VAL A 181 -1.61 18.74 7.21
C VAL A 181 -2.09 18.55 5.77
N TYR A 182 -2.04 17.30 5.29
CA TYR A 182 -2.61 16.93 3.99
C TYR A 182 -4.09 16.61 4.13
N GLU A 183 -4.86 17.03 3.13
CA GLU A 183 -6.30 16.82 3.07
C GLU A 183 -6.63 15.79 1.98
N PHE A 184 -7.33 14.72 2.36
CA PHE A 184 -7.73 13.61 1.50
C PHE A 184 -9.24 13.58 1.37
N ARG A 185 -9.74 13.74 0.15
CA ARG A 185 -11.18 13.74 -0.13
C ARG A 185 -11.64 12.38 -0.65
N GLY A 186 -12.73 11.87 -0.09
CA GLY A 186 -13.43 10.71 -0.62
C GLY A 186 -14.22 11.05 -1.88
N ASN A 187 -13.97 10.35 -2.98
CA ASN A 187 -14.55 10.65 -4.30
C ASN A 187 -16.08 10.58 -4.32
N GLU A 188 -16.71 9.73 -3.50
CA GLU A 188 -18.15 9.44 -3.56
C GLU A 188 -18.93 9.95 -2.33
N SER A 189 -18.28 10.04 -1.17
CA SER A 189 -18.95 10.28 0.11
C SER A 189 -18.84 11.72 0.63
N GLY A 190 -18.02 12.56 -0.01
CA GLY A 190 -17.73 13.92 0.46
C GLY A 190 -16.92 13.99 1.76
N GLU A 191 -16.54 12.84 2.31
CA GLU A 191 -15.69 12.73 3.51
C GLU A 191 -14.33 13.37 3.27
N VAL A 192 -13.88 14.14 4.26
CA VAL A 192 -12.58 14.82 4.22
C VAL A 192 -11.77 14.32 5.41
N PHE A 193 -10.61 13.74 5.11
CA PHE A 193 -9.68 13.24 6.11
C PHE A 193 -8.41 14.08 6.13
N HIS A 194 -7.83 14.18 7.31
CA HIS A 194 -6.61 14.94 7.54
C HIS A 194 -5.50 14.02 8.03
N ILE A 195 -4.32 14.13 7.42
CA ILE A 195 -3.13 13.39 7.84
C ILE A 195 -1.98 14.39 8.01
N PRO A 196 -1.37 14.48 9.20
CA PRO A 196 -0.18 15.29 9.42
C PRO A 196 0.97 14.90 8.49
N GLU A 197 1.78 15.87 8.08
CA GLU A 197 2.90 15.62 7.14
C GLU A 197 3.87 14.55 7.65
N ASN A 198 4.25 14.58 8.92
CA ASN A 198 5.15 13.58 9.51
C ASN A 198 4.60 12.15 9.44
N VAL A 199 3.27 11.98 9.42
CA VAL A 199 2.60 10.70 9.20
C VAL A 199 2.55 10.37 7.70
N ALA A 200 2.12 11.33 6.87
CA ALA A 200 1.98 11.15 5.42
C ALA A 200 3.30 10.79 4.73
N LEU A 201 4.43 11.32 5.24
CA LEU A 201 5.78 11.07 4.73
C LEU A 201 6.38 9.72 5.16
N SER A 202 5.77 9.00 6.09
CA SER A 202 6.32 7.77 6.64
C SER A 202 5.41 6.57 6.35
N PRO A 203 5.75 5.73 5.34
CA PRO A 203 5.02 4.51 5.05
C PRO A 203 4.94 3.56 6.26
N VAL A 204 6.01 3.50 7.06
CA VAL A 204 6.06 2.70 8.30
C VAL A 204 5.10 3.25 9.35
N MET A 205 5.01 4.58 9.51
CA MET A 205 4.03 5.19 10.42
C MET A 205 2.60 4.94 9.95
N LEU A 206 2.31 5.08 8.66
CA LEU A 206 1.00 4.79 8.08
C LEU A 206 0.61 3.34 8.32
N ASP A 207 1.50 2.40 8.02
CA ASP A 207 1.28 0.98 8.29
C ASP A 207 0.99 0.72 9.77
N TRP A 208 1.85 1.24 10.63
CA TRP A 208 1.74 1.08 12.07
C TRP A 208 0.43 1.65 12.64
N LEU A 209 0.00 2.85 12.21
CA LEU A 209 -1.24 3.49 12.67
C LEU A 209 -2.47 2.73 12.17
N PHE A 210 -2.55 2.51 10.86
CA PHE A 210 -3.75 1.96 10.23
C PHE A 210 -3.96 0.48 10.55
N ASP A 211 -2.91 -0.27 10.92
CA ASP A 211 -3.04 -1.65 11.38
C ASP A 211 -3.65 -1.75 12.80
N ARG A 212 -3.67 -0.66 13.56
CA ARG A 212 -4.27 -0.61 14.91
C ARG A 212 -5.72 -0.20 14.90
N TYR A 213 -6.10 0.67 13.97
CA TYR A 213 -7.46 1.20 13.86
C TYR A 213 -8.56 0.13 13.84
N PRO A 214 -8.39 -1.06 13.22
CA PRO A 214 -9.41 -2.12 13.30
C PRO A 214 -9.84 -2.49 14.72
N ASN A 215 -8.92 -2.43 15.70
CA ASN A 215 -9.26 -2.72 17.09
C ASN A 215 -10.13 -1.63 17.72
N TYR A 216 -9.88 -0.37 17.38
CA TYR A 216 -10.67 0.77 17.85
C TYR A 216 -12.04 0.83 17.16
N LEU A 217 -12.11 0.56 15.85
CA LEU A 217 -13.37 0.45 15.10
C LEU A 217 -14.29 -0.64 15.71
N LYS A 218 -13.74 -1.85 15.89
CA LYS A 218 -14.47 -2.97 16.52
C LYS A 218 -14.82 -2.65 17.97
N GLY A 219 -13.90 -2.03 18.71
CA GLY A 219 -14.12 -1.60 20.09
C GLY A 219 -15.34 -0.69 20.21
N ALA A 220 -15.41 0.37 19.40
CA ALA A 220 -16.55 1.28 19.39
C ALA A 220 -17.86 0.56 19.04
N HIS A 221 -17.86 -0.30 18.01
CA HIS A 221 -19.03 -1.08 17.60
C HIS A 221 -19.52 -2.08 18.66
N LEU A 222 -18.62 -2.61 19.50
CA LEU A 222 -19.01 -3.49 20.61
C LEU A 222 -19.62 -2.69 21.77
N ARG A 223 -19.08 -1.52 22.09
CA ARG A 223 -19.54 -0.66 23.20
C ARG A 223 -20.93 -0.08 22.95
N THR A 224 -21.26 0.27 21.72
CA THR A 224 -22.59 0.80 21.33
C THR A 224 -23.74 -0.17 21.61
N ARG A 225 -23.46 -1.44 21.97
CA ARG A 225 -24.48 -2.41 22.40
C ARG A 225 -25.00 -2.18 23.83
N GLY A 226 -24.27 -1.43 24.66
CA GLY A 226 -24.61 -1.20 26.06
C GLY A 226 -24.39 0.23 26.56
N GLU A 227 -23.83 1.11 25.73
CA GLU A 227 -23.54 2.51 26.02
C GLU A 227 -24.18 3.40 24.94
N ASP A 228 -24.38 4.68 25.24
CA ASP A 228 -24.73 5.67 24.22
C ASP A 228 -23.62 5.73 23.14
N PRO A 229 -23.97 5.87 21.84
CA PRO A 229 -22.97 5.87 20.77
C PRO A 229 -21.88 6.93 20.95
N GLU A 230 -22.20 8.11 21.47
CA GLU A 230 -21.24 9.20 21.61
C GLU A 230 -20.26 8.91 22.75
N ASP A 231 -20.76 8.39 23.88
CA ASP A 231 -19.92 7.94 24.99
C ASP A 231 -18.99 6.78 24.57
N ALA A 232 -19.51 5.84 23.77
CA ALA A 232 -18.75 4.71 23.24
C ALA A 232 -17.61 5.17 22.31
N ILE A 233 -17.88 6.12 21.42
CA ILE A 233 -16.87 6.72 20.53
C ILE A 233 -15.82 7.44 21.38
N GLN A 234 -16.26 8.31 22.29
CA GLN A 234 -15.36 9.12 23.11
C GLN A 234 -14.42 8.25 23.96
N ALA A 235 -14.93 7.19 24.58
CA ALA A 235 -14.11 6.27 25.38
C ALA A 235 -12.97 5.62 24.56
N VAL A 236 -13.27 5.23 23.32
CA VAL A 236 -12.30 4.61 22.41
C VAL A 236 -11.28 5.64 21.91
N LEU A 237 -11.71 6.87 21.60
CA LEU A 237 -10.83 7.95 21.17
C LEU A 237 -9.87 8.40 22.28
N VAL A 238 -10.32 8.48 23.54
CA VAL A 238 -9.44 8.79 24.69
C VAL A 238 -8.36 7.72 24.84
N ALA A 239 -8.72 6.44 24.69
CA ALA A 239 -7.75 5.35 24.73
C ALA A 239 -6.75 5.43 23.56
N LEU A 240 -7.21 5.80 22.35
CA LEU A 240 -6.34 6.00 21.20
C LEU A 240 -5.41 7.20 21.39
N PHE A 241 -5.91 8.32 21.90
CA PHE A 241 -5.11 9.53 22.12
C PHE A 241 -3.93 9.24 23.06
N ASN A 242 -4.22 8.63 24.21
CA ASN A 242 -3.20 8.24 25.18
C ASN A 242 -2.20 7.25 24.57
N TYR A 243 -2.67 6.36 23.69
CA TYR A 243 -1.79 5.45 22.98
C TYR A 243 -0.89 6.18 22.00
N LEU A 244 -1.38 7.13 21.20
CA LEU A 244 -0.57 7.83 20.19
C LEU A 244 0.45 8.79 20.81
N ALA A 245 0.09 9.45 21.91
CA ALA A 245 0.95 10.42 22.58
C ALA A 245 2.01 9.78 23.51
N ALA A 246 1.82 8.54 23.95
CA ALA A 246 2.75 7.89 24.88
C ALA A 246 4.07 7.47 24.20
N PRO A 247 5.23 7.59 24.87
CA PRO A 247 6.49 7.03 24.39
C PRO A 247 6.40 5.52 24.10
N LYS A 248 7.15 5.05 23.09
CA LYS A 248 7.15 3.65 22.67
C LYS A 248 8.52 3.03 22.95
N PRO A 249 8.68 2.27 24.05
CA PRO A 249 9.99 1.83 24.53
C PRO A 249 10.64 0.69 23.73
N ARG A 250 10.03 0.24 22.62
CA ARG A 250 10.53 -0.88 21.81
C ARG A 250 10.73 -0.44 20.36
N THR A 251 11.91 -0.69 19.81
CA THR A 251 12.17 -0.64 18.37
C THR A 251 11.56 -1.88 17.68
N PRO A 252 11.03 -1.80 16.45
CA PRO A 252 11.01 -0.66 15.52
C PRO A 252 9.64 0.05 15.53
N ILE A 253 9.17 0.52 16.68
CA ILE A 253 7.93 1.30 16.75
C ILE A 253 8.26 2.77 16.44
N PRO A 254 7.48 3.46 15.60
CA PRO A 254 7.66 4.89 15.36
C PRO A 254 7.58 5.72 16.65
N GLU A 255 8.28 6.86 16.66
CA GLU A 255 8.24 7.85 17.75
C GLU A 255 6.81 8.33 18.02
N PRO A 256 6.48 8.75 19.26
CA PRO A 256 5.17 9.28 19.58
C PRO A 256 4.85 10.51 18.74
N LEU A 257 3.57 10.65 18.39
CA LEU A 257 3.10 11.83 17.69
C LEU A 257 3.12 13.05 18.62
N SER A 258 3.30 14.24 18.05
CA SER A 258 3.09 15.49 18.78
C SER A 258 1.63 15.59 19.25
N SER A 259 1.36 16.47 20.22
CA SER A 259 -0.03 16.69 20.67
C SER A 259 -0.93 17.16 19.53
N PHE A 260 -0.39 17.95 18.60
CA PHE A 260 -1.13 18.46 17.44
C PHE A 260 -1.42 17.34 16.44
N ALA A 261 -0.40 16.61 16.00
CA ALA A 261 -0.55 15.48 15.08
C ALA A 261 -1.46 14.39 15.67
N THR A 262 -1.38 14.15 16.98
CA THR A 262 -2.29 13.25 17.69
C THR A 262 -3.73 13.72 17.57
N GLY A 263 -4.01 15.01 17.81
CA GLY A 263 -5.35 15.58 17.65
C GLY A 263 -5.92 15.36 16.25
N VAL A 264 -5.14 15.65 15.21
CA VAL A 264 -5.55 15.43 13.81
C VAL A 264 -5.85 13.95 13.54
N MET A 265 -5.01 13.04 14.05
CA MET A 265 -5.25 11.60 13.86
C MET A 265 -6.46 11.09 14.64
N ILE A 266 -6.80 11.71 15.77
CA ILE A 266 -8.04 11.42 16.52
C ILE A 266 -9.27 11.87 15.76
N GLU A 267 -9.28 13.07 15.16
CA GLU A 267 -10.38 13.51 14.29
C GLU A 267 -10.58 12.55 13.12
N THR A 268 -9.49 12.14 12.46
CA THR A 268 -9.54 11.14 11.40
C THR A 268 -10.06 9.78 11.90
N ALA A 269 -9.65 9.34 13.09
CA ALA A 269 -10.14 8.09 13.69
C ALA A 269 -11.62 8.16 14.04
N GLU A 270 -12.12 9.31 14.51
CA GLU A 270 -13.52 9.54 14.79
C GLU A 270 -14.38 9.38 13.53
N SER A 271 -14.00 10.06 12.44
CA SER A 271 -14.69 9.92 11.14
C SER A 271 -14.72 8.47 10.67
N LEU A 272 -13.60 7.75 10.81
CA LEU A 272 -13.52 6.33 10.48
C LEU A 272 -14.43 5.45 11.36
N ILE A 273 -14.53 5.73 12.65
CA ILE A 273 -15.44 5.03 13.57
C ILE A 273 -16.88 5.27 13.15
N ARG A 274 -17.27 6.53 12.89
CA ARG A 274 -18.64 6.86 12.46
C ARG A 274 -19.01 6.17 11.15
N LEU A 275 -18.09 6.15 10.17
CA LEU A 275 -18.26 5.40 8.93
C LEU A 275 -18.41 3.89 9.17
N TYR A 276 -17.59 3.31 10.06
CA TYR A 276 -17.66 1.89 10.40
C TYR A 276 -18.96 1.51 11.12
N LEU A 277 -19.46 2.36 12.02
CA LEU A 277 -20.73 2.14 12.71
C LEU A 277 -21.92 2.17 11.74
N ASN A 278 -21.87 3.05 10.74
CA ASN A 278 -22.88 3.11 9.69
C ASN A 278 -22.79 1.91 8.73
N GLN A 279 -21.58 1.55 8.31
CA GLN A 279 -21.33 0.42 7.42
C GLN A 279 -20.04 -0.31 7.86
N PRO A 280 -20.13 -1.51 8.50
CA PRO A 280 -19.00 -2.21 9.09
C PRO A 280 -17.98 -2.74 8.06
N THR A 281 -17.18 -1.84 7.48
CA THR A 281 -16.17 -2.15 6.47
C THR A 281 -14.83 -1.49 6.81
N THR A 282 -13.73 -2.12 6.40
CA THR A 282 -12.37 -1.58 6.60
C THR A 282 -11.80 -0.93 5.35
N ILE A 283 -12.64 -0.65 4.34
CA ILE A 283 -12.21 -0.14 3.04
C ILE A 283 -11.49 1.19 3.20
N TRP A 284 -12.04 2.10 4.00
CA TRP A 284 -11.43 3.41 4.28
C TRP A 284 -10.04 3.31 4.92
N LEU A 285 -9.79 2.30 5.75
CA LEU A 285 -8.45 2.07 6.30
C LEU A 285 -7.45 1.74 5.21
N HIS A 286 -7.85 0.92 4.23
CA HIS A 286 -6.98 0.59 3.10
C HIS A 286 -6.76 1.79 2.17
N ILE A 287 -7.79 2.60 1.93
CA ILE A 287 -7.68 3.81 1.10
C ILE A 287 -6.72 4.80 1.77
N LEU A 288 -6.99 5.21 3.01
CA LEU A 288 -6.22 6.25 3.69
C LEU A 288 -4.79 5.81 4.03
N LYS A 289 -4.54 4.53 4.30
CA LYS A 289 -3.18 4.00 4.47
C LYS A 289 -2.30 4.21 3.23
N ASN A 290 -2.90 4.17 2.02
CA ASN A 290 -2.16 4.27 0.76
C ASN A 290 -2.27 5.65 0.10
N ALA A 291 -3.29 6.44 0.44
CA ALA A 291 -3.53 7.74 -0.19
C ALA A 291 -2.32 8.69 -0.15
N PRO A 292 -1.49 8.73 0.91
CA PRO A 292 -0.27 9.54 0.95
C PRO A 292 0.88 9.08 0.04
N ALA A 293 0.74 7.99 -0.72
CA ALA A 293 1.82 7.46 -1.58
C ALA A 293 2.50 8.51 -2.48
N PRO A 294 1.75 9.37 -3.20
CA PRO A 294 2.36 10.41 -4.03
C PRO A 294 3.20 11.40 -3.23
N VAL A 295 2.83 11.65 -1.97
CA VAL A 295 3.52 12.61 -1.11
C VAL A 295 4.91 12.09 -0.75
N HIS A 296 5.01 10.89 -0.16
CA HIS A 296 6.32 10.37 0.25
C HIS A 296 7.17 9.92 -0.94
N LEU A 297 6.57 9.47 -2.04
CA LEU A 297 7.30 9.12 -3.26
C LEU A 297 7.88 10.37 -3.94
N ALA A 298 7.17 11.49 -3.95
CA ALA A 298 7.67 12.75 -4.53
C ALA A 298 8.86 13.35 -3.76
N GLN A 299 9.06 12.99 -2.50
CA GLN A 299 10.24 13.41 -1.72
C GLN A 299 11.51 12.63 -2.11
N ARG A 300 11.36 11.48 -2.79
CA ARG A 300 12.49 10.65 -3.20
C ARG A 300 12.95 11.04 -4.61
N ARG A 301 14.25 10.98 -4.83
CA ARG A 301 14.83 11.04 -6.18
C ARG A 301 14.97 9.61 -6.68
N PHE A 302 14.20 9.27 -7.69
CA PHE A 302 14.31 7.99 -8.38
C PHE A 302 15.26 8.12 -9.56
N ASP A 303 16.14 7.14 -9.76
CA ASP A 303 17.05 7.11 -10.90
C ASP A 303 16.28 6.83 -12.20
N LEU A 304 15.23 6.01 -12.11
CA LEU A 304 14.38 5.65 -13.24
C LEU A 304 12.90 5.80 -12.87
N VAL A 305 12.14 6.48 -13.74
CA VAL A 305 10.67 6.49 -13.70
C VAL A 305 10.17 5.83 -14.98
N VAL A 306 9.52 4.68 -14.82
CA VAL A 306 8.96 3.91 -15.92
C VAL A 306 7.45 3.87 -15.78
N SER A 307 6.74 3.97 -16.88
CA SER A 307 5.29 3.95 -16.84
C SER A 307 4.75 3.34 -18.11
N ARG A 308 3.60 2.68 -18.00
CA ARG A 308 2.81 2.33 -19.19
C ARG A 308 2.35 3.62 -19.87
N PHE A 309 2.25 3.59 -21.19
CA PHE A 309 1.67 4.71 -21.94
C PHE A 309 0.22 4.95 -21.50
N LEU A 310 -0.03 6.08 -20.85
CA LEU A 310 -1.37 6.65 -20.70
C LEU A 310 -1.57 7.56 -21.91
N ARG A 311 -2.54 7.27 -22.77
CA ARG A 311 -2.80 8.07 -23.99
C ARG A 311 -3.15 9.54 -23.71
N ASN A 312 -3.52 9.88 -22.46
CA ASN A 312 -3.95 11.20 -22.04
C ASN A 312 -3.21 11.66 -20.77
N ALA A 313 -1.89 11.81 -20.84
CA ALA A 313 -1.10 12.53 -19.83
C ALA A 313 -0.92 13.99 -20.23
#